data_AF-A0A1Y2EMU4-F1
#
_entry.id   AF-A0A1Y2EMU4-F1
#
_cell.length_a   1.000
_cell.length_b   1.000
_cell.length_c   1.000
_cell.angle_alpha   90.00
_cell.angle_beta   90.00
_cell.angle_gamma   90.00
#
_symmetry.space_group_name_H-M   'P 1'
#
loop_
_entity.id
_entity.type
_entity.pdbx_description
1 polymer ?
#
loop_
_entity_poly.entity_id
_entity_poly.type
_entity_poly.pdbx_seq_one_letter_code
_entity_poly.pdbx_strand_id
1 'polypeptide(L)'
;MIVVHKNNIHTTSIKILIIHFVLRAIGDSVDRIRNLILNDDDRIFANSVLWHLKFSAYVFWYCGEIIGDFYLLSRTSPFIVSPFKNIRLVLSYVTYILLALGKISMITYHFFFPFQKIIRNGSEYYNKYWNGYWSFQLFISFFSMCYDIIIYFTMKVDFFDKDIYSDIMENRAWKKYRKMSRIRVKYVAIISSLTFVLVLSSKIKFMENLLPTSYLEYYRFQFVTMPYIMMYIDQILISETDMIPINESIVHMNIYSHH
;
A
#
# COMPACT_ATOMS: atom_id res chain seq x y z
N MET A 1 -8.74 12.73 5.17
CA MET A 1 -8.52 14.18 5.18
C MET A 1 -7.12 14.44 4.63
N ILE A 2 -7.00 15.12 3.49
CA ILE A 2 -5.70 15.52 2.94
C ILE A 2 -5.43 16.94 3.43
N VAL A 3 -4.34 17.14 4.16
CA VAL A 3 -3.89 18.49 4.55
C VAL A 3 -3.04 19.02 3.41
N VAL A 4 -3.60 19.93 2.62
CA VAL A 4 -2.92 20.54 1.47
C VAL A 4 -2.48 21.94 1.87
N HIS A 5 -1.17 22.14 2.01
CA HIS A 5 -0.59 23.48 2.18
C HIS A 5 -0.22 24.06 0.81
N LYS A 6 -0.50 25.36 0.58
CA LYS A 6 -0.29 26.05 -0.72
C LYS A 6 1.13 25.88 -1.28
N ASN A 7 2.13 25.77 -0.41
CA ASN A 7 3.54 25.65 -0.80
C ASN A 7 4.02 24.21 -1.08
N ASN A 8 3.22 23.18 -0.77
CA ASN A 8 3.65 21.78 -0.85
C ASN A 8 2.93 20.99 -1.97
N ILE A 9 1.90 21.56 -2.62
CA ILE A 9 1.13 20.93 -3.71
C ILE A 9 1.98 20.31 -4.82
N HIS A 10 3.15 20.89 -5.11
CA HIS A 10 3.99 20.45 -6.21
C HIS A 10 4.86 19.23 -5.88
N THR A 11 4.95 18.82 -4.61
CA THR A 11 5.81 17.69 -4.23
C THR A 11 5.24 16.36 -4.72
N THR A 12 6.15 15.47 -5.12
CA THR A 12 5.82 14.13 -5.62
C THR A 12 4.96 13.35 -4.62
N SER A 13 5.27 13.47 -3.32
CA SER A 13 4.51 12.80 -2.25
C SER A 13 3.04 13.23 -2.21
N ILE A 14 2.74 14.52 -2.32
CA ILE A 14 1.35 15.00 -2.31
C ILE A 14 0.61 14.57 -3.58
N LYS A 15 1.26 14.61 -4.75
CA LYS A 15 0.67 14.11 -6.00
C LYS A 15 0.28 12.63 -5.88
N ILE A 16 1.16 11.79 -5.34
CA ILE A 16 0.89 10.36 -5.09
C ILE A 16 -0.34 10.20 -4.19
N LEU A 17 -0.41 10.94 -3.08
CA LEU A 17 -1.55 10.88 -2.15
C LEU A 17 -2.88 11.29 -2.79
N ILE A 18 -2.89 12.38 -3.58
CA ILE A 18 -4.10 12.84 -4.26
C ILE A 18 -4.58 11.78 -5.25
N ILE A 19 -3.68 11.24 -6.07
CA ILE A 19 -4.06 10.22 -7.06
C ILE A 19 -4.56 8.95 -6.37
N HIS A 20 -3.87 8.49 -5.32
CA HIS A 20 -4.32 7.36 -4.51
C HIS A 20 -5.72 7.61 -3.92
N PHE A 21 -5.95 8.77 -3.32
CA PHE A 21 -7.25 9.14 -2.76
C PHE A 21 -8.37 9.16 -3.81
N VAL A 22 -8.13 9.79 -4.97
CA VAL A 22 -9.11 9.87 -6.05
C VAL A 22 -9.47 8.47 -6.57
N LEU A 23 -8.47 7.61 -6.80
CA LEU A 23 -8.71 6.24 -7.24
C LEU A 23 -9.52 5.44 -6.20
N ARG A 24 -9.19 5.56 -4.91
CA ARG A 24 -9.97 4.92 -3.84
C ARG A 24 -11.41 5.42 -3.81
N ALA A 25 -11.62 6.73 -3.91
CA ALA A 25 -12.95 7.34 -3.93
C ALA A 25 -13.79 6.90 -5.13
N ILE A 26 -13.18 6.76 -6.32
CA ILE A 26 -13.86 6.23 -7.51
C ILE A 26 -14.25 4.76 -7.28
N GLY A 27 -13.33 3.94 -6.79
CA GLY A 27 -13.60 2.53 -6.46
C GLY A 27 -14.76 2.38 -5.47
N ASP A 28 -14.74 3.16 -4.37
CA ASP A 28 -15.80 3.16 -3.36
C ASP A 28 -17.14 3.63 -3.94
N SER A 29 -17.12 4.61 -4.84
CA SER A 29 -18.34 5.12 -5.49
C SER A 29 -18.95 4.06 -6.41
N VAL A 30 -18.14 3.36 -7.21
CA VAL A 30 -18.60 2.27 -8.06
C VAL A 30 -19.14 1.11 -7.21
N ASP A 31 -18.45 0.75 -6.11
CA ASP A 31 -18.91 -0.30 -5.20
C ASP A 31 -20.25 0.06 -4.54
N ARG A 32 -20.45 1.31 -4.12
CA ARG A 32 -21.73 1.80 -3.57
C ARG A 32 -22.85 1.80 -4.60
N ILE A 33 -22.58 2.21 -5.85
CA ILE A 33 -23.57 2.13 -6.93
C ILE A 33 -24.02 0.67 -7.12
N ARG A 34 -23.10 -0.30 -7.04
CA ARG A 34 -23.46 -1.73 -7.04
C ARG A 34 -24.47 -2.04 -5.94
N ASN A 35 -24.17 -1.65 -4.71
CA ASN A 35 -24.99 -1.98 -3.54
C ASN A 35 -26.36 -1.28 -3.56
N LEU A 36 -26.51 -0.19 -4.31
CA LEU A 36 -27.82 0.42 -4.54
C LEU A 36 -28.64 -0.35 -5.58
N ILE A 37 -27.98 -0.96 -6.57
CA ILE A 37 -28.61 -1.82 -7.57
C ILE A 37 -28.97 -3.19 -6.97
N LEU A 38 -28.19 -3.66 -5.99
CA LEU A 38 -28.33 -4.96 -5.34
C LEU A 38 -28.48 -4.81 -3.83
N ASN A 39 -29.62 -5.24 -3.28
CA ASN A 39 -29.77 -5.45 -1.83
C ASN A 39 -29.00 -6.67 -1.30
N ASP A 40 -28.24 -7.40 -2.13
CA ASP A 40 -27.64 -8.69 -1.78
C ASP A 40 -26.34 -8.98 -2.57
N ASP A 41 -25.23 -9.25 -1.86
CA ASP A 41 -23.88 -9.43 -2.44
C ASP A 41 -23.71 -10.78 -3.17
N ASP A 42 -24.49 -11.81 -2.84
CA ASP A 42 -24.35 -13.13 -3.47
C ASP A 42 -24.86 -13.15 -4.93
N ARG A 43 -25.63 -12.13 -5.32
CA ARG A 43 -26.18 -12.00 -6.68
C ARG A 43 -25.19 -11.43 -7.69
N ILE A 44 -23.94 -11.12 -7.28
CA ILE A 44 -22.90 -10.64 -8.20
C ILE A 44 -22.66 -11.63 -9.34
N PHE A 45 -22.74 -12.94 -9.06
CA PHE A 45 -22.58 -13.98 -10.07
C PHE A 45 -23.79 -14.15 -10.98
N ALA A 46 -24.96 -13.59 -10.64
CA ALA A 46 -26.20 -13.79 -11.38
C ALA A 46 -26.31 -12.94 -12.65
N ASN A 47 -25.51 -11.86 -12.78
CA ASN A 47 -25.61 -10.92 -13.90
C ASN A 47 -24.22 -10.44 -14.36
N SER A 48 -23.96 -10.53 -15.66
CA SER A 48 -22.73 -10.05 -16.30
C SER A 48 -22.44 -8.57 -16.03
N VAL A 49 -23.47 -7.72 -15.99
CA VAL A 49 -23.29 -6.28 -15.73
C VAL A 49 -22.78 -6.06 -14.31
N LEU A 50 -23.32 -6.80 -13.34
CA LEU A 50 -22.95 -6.69 -11.92
C LEU A 50 -21.55 -7.25 -11.67
N TRP A 51 -21.21 -8.35 -12.36
CA TRP A 51 -19.85 -8.87 -12.42
C TRP A 51 -18.87 -7.79 -12.86
N HIS A 52 -19.07 -7.21 -14.05
CA HIS A 52 -18.16 -6.20 -14.58
C HIS A 52 -18.10 -4.92 -13.73
N LEU A 53 -19.22 -4.51 -13.12
CA LEU A 53 -19.26 -3.35 -12.25
C LEU A 53 -18.46 -3.57 -10.95
N LYS A 54 -18.57 -4.76 -10.33
CA LYS A 54 -17.75 -5.13 -9.16
C LYS A 54 -16.26 -5.10 -9.50
N PHE A 55 -15.85 -5.69 -10.63
CA PHE A 55 -14.43 -5.75 -10.99
C PHE A 55 -13.87 -4.42 -11.48
N SER A 56 -14.71 -3.53 -12.01
CA SER A 56 -14.34 -2.15 -12.29
C SER A 56 -13.96 -1.41 -11.00
N ALA A 57 -14.70 -1.62 -9.89
CA ALA A 57 -14.31 -1.07 -8.59
C ALA A 57 -12.94 -1.61 -8.12
N TYR A 58 -12.71 -2.92 -8.28
CA TYR A 58 -11.42 -3.52 -7.95
C TYR A 58 -10.25 -2.96 -8.77
N VAL A 59 -10.43 -2.61 -10.04
CA VAL A 59 -9.39 -1.93 -10.84
C VAL A 59 -8.96 -0.64 -10.16
N PHE A 60 -9.91 0.22 -9.82
CA PHE A 60 -9.61 1.50 -9.17
C PHE A 60 -8.95 1.31 -7.80
N TRP A 61 -9.43 0.35 -7.00
CA TRP A 61 -8.81 0.04 -5.72
C TRP A 61 -7.37 -0.46 -5.88
N TYR A 62 -7.12 -1.46 -6.72
CA TYR A 62 -5.77 -2.00 -6.92
C TYR A 62 -4.82 -1.01 -7.60
N CYS A 63 -5.29 -0.19 -8.54
CA CYS A 63 -4.50 0.91 -9.09
C CYS A 63 -4.14 1.94 -8.00
N GLY A 64 -5.11 2.31 -7.15
CA GLY A 64 -4.86 3.17 -6.01
C GLY A 64 -3.83 2.57 -5.07
N GLU A 65 -3.92 1.28 -4.77
CA GLU A 65 -2.97 0.56 -3.95
C GLU A 65 -1.56 0.53 -4.55
N ILE A 66 -1.38 0.27 -5.85
CA ILE A 66 -0.07 0.29 -6.53
C ILE A 66 0.60 1.67 -6.41
N ILE A 67 -0.19 2.73 -6.53
CA ILE A 67 0.28 4.11 -6.37
C ILE A 67 0.61 4.41 -4.90
N GLY A 68 -0.20 3.86 -3.98
CA GLY A 68 0.06 3.91 -2.55
C GLY A 68 1.38 3.23 -2.18
N ASP A 69 1.65 2.03 -2.68
CA ASP A 69 2.90 1.32 -2.41
C ASP A 69 4.14 2.08 -2.90
N PHE A 70 4.00 2.78 -4.04
CA PHE A 70 5.05 3.63 -4.60
C PHE A 70 5.40 4.82 -3.70
N TYR A 71 4.48 5.28 -2.84
CA TYR A 71 4.74 6.38 -1.91
C TYR A 71 5.96 6.10 -1.04
N LEU A 72 6.04 4.90 -0.47
CA LEU A 72 7.11 4.55 0.46
C LEU A 72 8.48 4.55 -0.25
N LEU A 73 8.54 4.01 -1.47
CA LEU A 73 9.72 4.04 -2.33
C LEU A 73 10.15 5.47 -2.73
N SER A 74 9.18 6.31 -3.08
CA SER A 74 9.42 7.71 -3.42
C SER A 74 10.02 8.51 -2.25
N ARG A 75 9.70 8.12 -1.01
CA ARG A 75 10.23 8.76 0.19
C ARG A 75 11.62 8.25 0.56
N THR A 76 11.99 7.02 0.22
CA THR A 76 13.33 6.48 0.53
C THR A 76 14.38 6.85 -0.52
N SER A 77 13.97 6.99 -1.79
CA SER A 77 14.85 7.32 -2.90
C SER A 77 15.75 8.55 -2.69
N PRO A 78 15.26 9.71 -2.20
CA PRO A 78 16.07 10.92 -2.07
C PRO A 78 17.19 10.82 -1.02
N PHE A 79 17.09 9.88 -0.08
CA PHE A 79 18.09 9.72 0.98
C PHE A 79 19.29 8.86 0.57
N ILE A 80 19.30 8.34 -0.67
CA ILE A 80 20.31 7.42 -1.15
C ILE A 80 21.15 8.10 -2.22
N VAL A 81 22.39 8.41 -1.85
CA VAL A 81 23.37 9.17 -2.66
C VAL A 81 23.73 8.45 -3.98
N SER A 82 23.57 7.13 -4.08
CA SER A 82 23.81 6.39 -5.31
C SER A 82 22.87 5.18 -5.48
N PRO A 83 21.81 5.26 -6.29
CA PRO A 83 20.80 4.22 -6.39
C PRO A 83 21.32 2.89 -6.96
N PHE A 84 22.28 2.95 -7.88
CA PHE A 84 22.82 1.76 -8.56
C PHE A 84 23.97 1.05 -7.81
N LYS A 85 24.54 1.68 -6.77
CA LYS A 85 25.53 1.01 -5.89
C LYS A 85 24.89 0.41 -4.64
N ASN A 86 23.66 0.80 -4.30
CA ASN A 86 22.97 0.31 -3.10
C ASN A 86 22.03 -0.83 -3.47
N ILE A 87 22.52 -2.07 -3.35
CA ILE A 87 21.77 -3.31 -3.62
C ILE A 87 20.39 -3.32 -2.96
N ARG A 88 20.24 -2.70 -1.80
CA ARG A 88 18.96 -2.64 -1.07
C ARG A 88 17.91 -1.83 -1.79
N LEU A 89 18.29 -0.70 -2.40
CA LEU A 89 17.35 0.10 -3.18
C LEU A 89 16.91 -0.66 -4.44
N VAL A 90 17.84 -1.32 -5.11
CA VAL A 90 17.52 -2.18 -6.26
C VAL A 90 16.53 -3.27 -5.84
N LEU A 91 16.75 -3.92 -4.70
CA LEU A 91 15.83 -4.90 -4.13
C LEU A 91 14.46 -4.29 -3.78
N SER A 92 14.39 -3.05 -3.28
CA SER A 92 13.12 -2.34 -3.06
C SER A 92 12.37 -2.11 -4.37
N TYR A 93 13.05 -1.71 -5.46
CA TYR A 93 12.41 -1.55 -6.77
C TYR A 93 11.92 -2.88 -7.33
N VAL A 94 12.74 -3.93 -7.26
CA VAL A 94 12.38 -5.28 -7.75
C VAL A 94 11.16 -5.82 -6.98
N THR A 95 11.16 -5.73 -5.66
CA THR A 95 10.02 -6.21 -4.85
C THR A 95 8.76 -5.37 -5.06
N TYR A 96 8.88 -4.06 -5.25
CA TYR A 96 7.77 -3.20 -5.64
C TYR A 96 7.16 -3.63 -6.99
N ILE A 97 7.99 -3.89 -8.00
CA ILE A 97 7.53 -4.34 -9.33
C ILE A 97 6.79 -5.68 -9.21
N LEU A 98 7.34 -6.64 -8.44
CA LEU A 98 6.70 -7.94 -8.23
C LEU A 98 5.35 -7.81 -7.49
N LEU A 99 5.27 -6.93 -6.50
CA LEU A 99 4.02 -6.61 -5.81
C LEU A 99 2.98 -6.02 -6.78
N ALA A 100 3.38 -5.05 -7.61
CA ALA A 100 2.52 -4.41 -8.60
C ALA A 100 2.03 -5.41 -9.66
N LEU A 101 2.92 -6.29 -10.14
CA LEU A 101 2.57 -7.38 -11.05
C LEU A 101 1.56 -8.34 -10.43
N GLY A 102 1.68 -8.65 -9.13
CA GLY A 102 0.70 -9.45 -8.40
C GLY A 102 -0.70 -8.81 -8.43
N LYS A 103 -0.79 -7.51 -8.17
CA LYS A 103 -2.06 -6.75 -8.20
C LYS A 103 -2.65 -6.66 -9.61
N ILE A 104 -1.83 -6.44 -10.63
CA ILE A 104 -2.27 -6.44 -12.05
C ILE A 104 -2.76 -7.83 -12.46
N SER A 105 -2.06 -8.88 -12.04
CA SER A 105 -2.46 -10.26 -12.30
C SER A 105 -3.79 -10.59 -11.64
N MET A 106 -4.04 -10.05 -10.44
CA MET A 106 -5.32 -10.17 -9.74
C MET A 106 -6.47 -9.50 -10.49
N ILE A 107 -6.26 -8.27 -10.98
CA ILE A 107 -7.22 -7.58 -11.84
C ILE A 107 -7.53 -8.44 -13.07
N THR A 108 -6.47 -8.92 -13.74
CA THR A 108 -6.60 -9.75 -14.94
C THR A 108 -7.39 -11.03 -14.63
N TYR A 109 -7.06 -11.71 -13.53
CA TYR A 109 -7.75 -12.91 -13.08
C TYR A 109 -9.26 -12.69 -12.94
N HIS A 110 -9.66 -11.58 -12.31
CA HIS A 110 -11.06 -11.23 -12.12
C HIS A 110 -11.83 -11.01 -13.43
N PHE A 111 -11.23 -10.34 -14.42
CA PHE A 111 -11.91 -10.08 -15.70
C PHE A 111 -12.00 -11.32 -16.59
N PHE A 112 -10.96 -12.16 -16.59
CA PHE A 112 -10.88 -13.29 -17.51
C PHE A 112 -11.38 -14.60 -16.93
N PHE A 113 -11.72 -14.67 -15.63
CA PHE A 113 -12.32 -15.87 -15.07
C PHE A 113 -13.71 -16.11 -15.67
N PRO A 114 -14.03 -17.33 -16.15
CA PRO A 114 -15.28 -17.61 -16.85
C PRO A 114 -16.46 -17.72 -15.86
N PHE A 115 -16.97 -16.58 -15.39
CA PHE A 115 -18.04 -16.51 -14.37
C PHE A 115 -19.34 -17.21 -14.81
N GLN A 116 -19.62 -17.27 -16.12
CA GLN A 116 -20.76 -18.02 -16.65
C GLN A 116 -20.72 -19.51 -16.25
N LYS A 117 -19.52 -20.09 -16.07
CA LYS A 117 -19.36 -21.45 -15.58
C LYS A 117 -19.73 -21.59 -14.11
N ILE A 118 -19.60 -20.52 -13.32
CA ILE A 118 -20.08 -20.51 -11.92
C ILE A 118 -21.60 -20.59 -11.90
N ILE A 119 -22.29 -19.83 -12.76
CA ILE A 119 -23.76 -19.88 -12.88
C ILE A 119 -24.21 -21.28 -13.31
N ARG A 120 -23.53 -21.87 -14.30
CA ARG A 120 -23.96 -23.14 -14.91
C ARG A 120 -23.62 -24.37 -14.06
N ASN A 121 -22.44 -24.40 -13.45
CA ASN A 121 -21.89 -25.60 -12.79
C ASN A 121 -21.87 -25.48 -11.27
N GLY A 122 -22.30 -24.36 -10.70
CA GLY A 122 -22.49 -24.18 -9.27
C GLY A 122 -21.19 -24.14 -8.45
N SER A 123 -21.22 -24.80 -7.29
CA SER A 123 -20.25 -24.66 -6.20
C SER A 123 -18.81 -25.07 -6.56
N GLU A 124 -18.59 -25.99 -7.49
CA GLU A 124 -17.25 -26.43 -7.89
C GLU A 124 -16.43 -25.27 -8.51
N TYR A 125 -17.03 -24.56 -9.46
CA TYR A 125 -16.37 -23.43 -10.12
C TYR A 125 -16.25 -22.22 -9.20
N TYR A 126 -17.19 -22.05 -8.27
CA TYR A 126 -17.09 -21.07 -7.20
C TYR A 126 -15.89 -21.33 -6.29
N ASN A 127 -15.70 -22.57 -5.84
CA ASN A 127 -14.55 -22.96 -5.03
C ASN A 127 -13.23 -22.82 -5.80
N LYS A 128 -13.23 -23.15 -7.10
CA LYS A 128 -12.06 -22.96 -7.97
C LYS A 128 -11.69 -21.48 -8.12
N TYR A 129 -12.69 -20.60 -8.23
CA TYR A 129 -12.49 -19.16 -8.26
C TYR A 129 -11.85 -18.66 -6.97
N TRP A 130 -12.44 -19.00 -5.81
CA TRP A 130 -11.91 -18.57 -4.52
C TRP A 130 -10.53 -19.15 -4.21
N ASN A 131 -10.26 -20.39 -4.60
CA ASN A 131 -8.94 -20.97 -4.44
C ASN A 131 -7.90 -20.19 -5.28
N GLY A 132 -8.22 -19.83 -6.52
CA GLY A 132 -7.35 -18.99 -7.36
C GLY A 132 -7.16 -17.59 -6.77
N TYR A 133 -8.23 -16.94 -6.32
CA TYR A 133 -8.22 -15.67 -5.60
C TYR A 133 -7.22 -15.70 -4.43
N TRP A 134 -7.34 -16.68 -3.54
CA TRP A 134 -6.46 -16.80 -2.37
C TRP A 134 -5.00 -17.10 -2.74
N SER A 135 -4.75 -17.76 -3.88
CA SER A 135 -3.38 -17.95 -4.37
C SER A 135 -2.73 -16.64 -4.82
N PHE A 136 -3.48 -15.79 -5.52
CA PHE A 136 -2.99 -14.45 -5.87
C PHE A 136 -2.81 -13.56 -4.64
N GLN A 137 -3.74 -13.62 -3.68
CA GLN A 137 -3.59 -12.88 -2.42
C GLN A 137 -2.34 -13.32 -1.66
N LEU A 138 -2.04 -14.63 -1.63
CA LEU A 138 -0.84 -15.13 -0.97
C LEU A 138 0.43 -14.58 -1.62
N PHE A 139 0.47 -14.55 -2.96
CA PHE A 139 1.56 -13.94 -3.73
C PHE A 139 1.72 -12.44 -3.39
N ILE A 140 0.62 -11.68 -3.41
CA ILE A 140 0.63 -10.24 -3.10
C ILE A 140 1.10 -10.00 -1.66
N SER A 141 0.57 -10.73 -0.68
CA SER A 141 0.96 -10.57 0.73
C SER A 141 2.41 -10.95 0.99
N PHE A 142 2.92 -11.99 0.32
CA PHE A 142 4.33 -12.37 0.41
C PHE A 142 5.24 -11.23 -0.08
N PHE A 143 4.99 -10.70 -1.28
CA PHE A 143 5.80 -9.60 -1.82
C PHE A 143 5.61 -8.29 -1.06
N SER A 144 4.43 -8.03 -0.52
CA SER A 144 4.19 -6.87 0.37
C SER A 144 5.05 -6.95 1.63
N MET A 145 5.09 -8.12 2.28
CA MET A 145 5.93 -8.35 3.46
C MET A 145 7.42 -8.17 3.13
N CYS A 146 7.89 -8.80 2.04
CA CYS A 146 9.28 -8.65 1.60
C CYS A 146 9.63 -7.19 1.30
N TYR A 147 8.76 -6.47 0.59
CA TYR A 147 8.94 -5.06 0.26
C TYR A 147 9.09 -4.20 1.52
N ASP A 148 8.17 -4.33 2.48
CA ASP A 148 8.20 -3.53 3.72
C ASP A 148 9.43 -3.83 4.58
N ILE A 149 9.86 -5.10 4.66
CA ILE A 149 11.08 -5.50 5.37
C ILE A 149 12.32 -4.87 4.73
N ILE A 150 12.43 -4.93 3.39
CA ILE A 150 13.57 -4.35 2.67
C ILE A 150 13.59 -2.83 2.87
N ILE A 151 12.44 -2.17 2.77
CA ILE A 151 12.34 -0.73 3.02
C ILE A 151 12.72 -0.39 4.46
N TYR A 152 12.25 -1.16 5.44
CA TYR A 152 12.62 -0.98 6.84
C TYR A 152 14.14 -1.03 7.04
N PHE A 153 14.82 -2.05 6.49
CA PHE A 153 16.27 -2.16 6.58
C PHE A 153 17.01 -1.04 5.83
N THR A 154 16.48 -0.63 4.67
CA THR A 154 17.04 0.48 3.89
C THR A 154 16.99 1.78 4.69
N MET A 155 15.83 2.12 5.25
CA MET A 155 15.67 3.30 6.10
C MET A 155 16.47 3.20 7.40
N LYS A 156 16.60 2.01 7.98
CA LYS A 156 17.36 1.82 9.22
C LYS A 156 18.82 2.22 9.04
N VAL A 157 19.50 1.66 8.04
CA VAL A 157 20.92 1.93 7.87
C VAL A 157 21.18 3.34 7.33
N ASP A 158 20.38 3.81 6.37
CA ASP A 158 20.69 5.06 5.67
C ASP A 158 20.15 6.30 6.39
N PHE A 159 19.08 6.17 7.20
CA PHE A 159 18.41 7.30 7.86
C PHE A 159 18.39 7.24 9.40
N PHE A 160 18.55 6.06 10.01
CA PHE A 160 18.47 5.91 11.47
C PHE A 160 19.80 5.64 12.17
N ASP A 161 20.75 4.98 11.51
CA ASP A 161 22.06 4.62 12.08
C ASP A 161 23.18 5.59 11.68
N LYS A 162 22.95 6.50 10.73
CA LYS A 162 23.85 7.63 10.49
C LYS A 162 23.66 8.68 11.60
N ASP A 163 24.31 8.44 12.73
CA ASP A 163 24.55 9.44 13.78
C ASP A 163 25.45 10.59 13.31
N ILE A 164 25.92 10.58 12.06
CA ILE A 164 26.76 11.62 11.45
C ILE A 164 26.12 13.03 11.52
N TYR A 165 24.81 13.14 11.75
CA TYR A 165 24.11 14.42 11.93
C TYR A 165 23.77 14.77 13.39
N SER A 166 24.22 14.00 14.39
CA SER A 166 23.93 14.27 15.81
C SER A 166 24.51 15.59 16.32
N ASP A 167 25.54 16.11 15.64
CA ASP A 167 26.35 17.22 16.14
C ASP A 167 25.99 18.58 15.50
N ILE A 168 25.19 18.59 14.42
CA ILE A 168 24.74 19.82 13.77
C ILE A 168 23.31 20.11 14.22
N MET A 169 23.14 21.03 15.19
CA MET A 169 21.89 21.67 15.68
C MET A 169 20.56 21.16 15.06
N GLU A 170 20.24 19.88 15.24
CA GLU A 170 19.03 19.32 14.66
C GLU A 170 17.83 19.82 15.48
N ASN A 171 16.99 20.64 14.84
CA ASN A 171 15.76 21.18 15.41
C ASN A 171 14.94 20.06 16.07
N ARG A 172 14.45 20.28 17.31
CA ARG A 172 13.72 19.30 18.14
C ARG A 172 12.60 18.60 17.35
N ALA A 173 11.95 19.31 16.44
CA ALA A 173 10.88 18.78 15.60
C ALA A 173 11.35 17.74 14.59
N TRP A 174 12.53 17.91 14.00
CA TRP A 174 13.08 16.94 13.05
C TRP A 174 13.45 15.62 13.73
N LYS A 175 14.00 15.68 14.95
CA LYS A 175 14.23 14.49 15.79
C LYS A 175 12.92 13.76 16.10
N LYS A 176 11.85 14.51 16.43
CA LYS A 176 10.50 13.94 16.64
C LYS A 176 9.97 13.27 15.37
N TYR A 177 10.11 13.92 14.22
CA TYR A 177 9.71 13.37 12.92
C TYR A 177 10.43 12.07 12.57
N ARG A 178 11.77 12.05 12.67
CA ARG A 178 12.59 10.85 12.43
C ARG A 178 12.16 9.69 13.34
N LYS A 179 11.93 9.97 14.62
CA LYS A 179 11.45 8.96 15.58
C LYS A 179 10.08 8.41 15.19
N MET A 180 9.13 9.27 14.83
CA MET A 180 7.79 8.84 14.39
C MET A 180 7.85 8.03 13.09
N SER A 181 8.63 8.47 12.11
CA SER A 181 8.82 7.73 10.86
C SER A 181 9.43 6.35 11.09
N ARG A 182 10.32 6.19 12.08
CA ARG A 182 10.88 4.88 12.49
C ARG A 182 9.82 3.94 13.02
N ILE A 183 8.98 4.44 13.93
CA ILE A 183 7.90 3.67 14.54
C ILE A 183 6.91 3.22 13.47
N ARG A 184 6.55 4.12 12.55
CA ARG A 184 5.64 3.81 11.44
C ARG A 184 6.15 2.70 10.55
N VAL A 185 7.38 2.81 10.03
CA VAL A 185 7.91 1.80 9.08
C VAL A 185 8.00 0.44 9.77
N LYS A 186 8.37 0.40 11.06
CA LYS A 186 8.32 -0.82 11.86
C LYS A 186 6.90 -1.38 12.01
N TYR A 187 5.92 -0.51 12.28
CA TYR A 187 4.52 -0.91 12.38
C TYR A 187 3.98 -1.48 11.07
N VAL A 188 4.24 -0.82 9.94
CA VAL A 188 3.84 -1.29 8.61
C VAL A 188 4.42 -2.68 8.32
N ALA A 189 5.71 -2.91 8.57
CA ALA A 189 6.34 -4.21 8.40
C ALA A 189 5.74 -5.32 9.29
N ILE A 190 5.34 -4.98 10.52
CA ILE A 190 4.66 -5.93 11.42
C ILE A 190 3.26 -6.29 10.87
N ILE A 191 2.49 -5.27 10.44
CA ILE A 191 1.14 -5.48 9.90
C ILE A 191 1.18 -6.28 8.59
N SER A 192 2.14 -6.03 7.70
CA SER A 192 2.26 -6.83 6.48
C SER A 192 2.69 -8.26 6.74
N SER A 193 3.58 -8.49 7.73
CA SER A 193 3.90 -9.84 8.20
C SER A 193 2.66 -10.57 8.76
N LEU A 194 1.84 -9.88 9.56
CA LEU A 194 0.59 -10.43 10.09
C LEU A 194 -0.41 -10.75 8.96
N THR A 195 -0.50 -9.86 7.97
CA THR A 195 -1.35 -10.06 6.78
C THR A 195 -0.91 -11.30 6.01
N PHE A 196 0.40 -11.50 5.81
CA PHE A 196 0.93 -12.70 5.16
C PHE A 196 0.56 -13.98 5.93
N VAL A 197 0.73 -14.01 7.25
CA VAL A 197 0.34 -15.16 8.07
C VAL A 197 -1.16 -15.43 7.97
N LEU A 198 -1.99 -14.39 8.00
CA LEU A 198 -3.43 -14.51 7.85
C LEU A 198 -3.80 -15.10 6.48
N VAL A 199 -3.22 -14.60 5.39
CA VAL A 199 -3.50 -15.12 4.05
C VAL A 199 -2.94 -16.53 3.88
N LEU A 200 -1.78 -16.85 4.46
CA LEU A 200 -1.24 -18.21 4.46
C LEU A 200 -2.17 -19.21 5.15
N SER A 201 -2.84 -18.79 6.23
CA SER A 201 -3.82 -19.63 6.93
C SER A 201 -4.99 -20.07 6.03
N SER A 202 -5.36 -19.27 5.02
CA SER A 202 -6.39 -19.62 4.03
C SER A 202 -6.01 -20.80 3.13
N LYS A 203 -4.75 -21.26 3.13
CA LYS A 203 -4.27 -22.41 2.34
C LYS A 203 -4.01 -23.66 3.18
N ILE A 204 -4.06 -23.53 4.50
CA ILE A 204 -3.83 -24.63 5.41
C ILE A 204 -5.18 -25.30 5.65
N LYS A 205 -5.38 -26.50 5.08
CA LYS A 205 -6.65 -27.25 5.15
C LYS A 205 -7.26 -27.35 6.55
N PHE A 206 -6.42 -27.43 7.59
CA PHE A 206 -6.88 -27.45 8.98
C PHE A 206 -7.60 -26.14 9.38
N MET A 207 -7.05 -25.00 8.96
CA MET A 207 -7.58 -23.67 9.28
C MET A 207 -8.81 -23.29 8.44
N GLU A 208 -8.92 -23.80 7.20
CA GLU A 208 -10.09 -23.61 6.34
C GLU A 208 -11.40 -24.09 7.00
N ASN A 209 -11.34 -25.13 7.83
CA ASN A 209 -12.50 -25.66 8.55
C ASN A 209 -12.84 -24.87 9.83
N LEU A 210 -11.90 -24.11 10.37
CA LEU A 210 -12.03 -23.38 11.64
C LEU A 210 -12.46 -21.92 11.44
N LEU A 211 -11.99 -21.27 10.37
CA LEU A 211 -12.25 -19.86 10.10
C LEU A 211 -12.94 -19.70 8.74
N PRO A 212 -14.18 -19.18 8.71
CA PRO A 212 -14.85 -18.89 7.45
C PRO A 212 -14.04 -17.87 6.65
N THR A 213 -13.96 -18.07 5.34
CA THR A 213 -13.19 -17.22 4.42
C THR A 213 -13.63 -15.76 4.44
N SER A 214 -14.90 -15.49 4.78
CA SER A 214 -15.44 -14.13 4.94
C SER A 214 -14.76 -13.36 6.08
N TYR A 215 -14.47 -14.01 7.22
CA TYR A 215 -13.75 -13.39 8.33
C TYR A 215 -12.30 -13.11 7.96
N LEU A 216 -11.64 -14.05 7.28
CA LEU A 216 -10.27 -13.86 6.79
C LEU A 216 -10.20 -12.67 5.84
N GLU A 217 -11.14 -12.56 4.90
CA GLU A 217 -11.21 -11.45 3.97
C GLU A 217 -11.44 -10.10 4.68
N TYR A 218 -12.32 -10.07 5.69
CA TYR A 218 -12.55 -8.88 6.50
C TYR A 218 -11.26 -8.38 7.18
N TYR A 219 -10.55 -9.24 7.91
CA TYR A 219 -9.32 -8.85 8.60
C TYR A 219 -8.19 -8.53 7.63
N ARG A 220 -8.06 -9.28 6.52
CA ARG A 220 -7.12 -8.97 5.45
C ARG A 220 -7.34 -7.56 4.92
N PHE A 221 -8.59 -7.19 4.62
CA PHE A 221 -8.93 -5.87 4.12
C PHE A 221 -8.55 -4.77 5.12
N GLN A 222 -8.81 -4.97 6.41
CA GLN A 222 -8.42 -4.01 7.46
C GLN A 222 -6.90 -3.83 7.50
N PHE A 223 -6.14 -4.92 7.52
CA PHE A 223 -4.68 -4.86 7.61
C PHE A 223 -4.02 -4.28 6.36
N VAL A 224 -4.51 -4.62 5.17
CA VAL A 224 -4.04 -4.03 3.90
C VAL A 224 -4.33 -2.53 3.84
N THR A 225 -5.38 -2.05 4.50
CA THR A 225 -5.73 -0.62 4.51
C THR A 225 -4.84 0.21 5.44
N MET A 226 -4.28 -0.39 6.50
CA MET A 226 -3.49 0.32 7.52
C MET A 226 -2.25 1.04 6.97
N PRO A 227 -1.40 0.45 6.10
CA PRO A 227 -0.28 1.16 5.49
C PRO A 227 -0.68 2.44 4.77
N TYR A 228 -1.82 2.44 4.08
CA TYR A 228 -2.30 3.64 3.37
C TYR A 228 -2.80 4.71 4.33
N ILE A 229 -3.46 4.33 5.44
CA ILE A 229 -3.81 5.28 6.52
C ILE A 229 -2.55 5.95 7.07
N MET A 230 -1.48 5.19 7.27
CA MET A 230 -0.20 5.71 7.75
C MET A 230 0.43 6.71 6.77
N MET A 231 0.19 6.60 5.46
CA MET A 231 0.62 7.62 4.48
C MET A 231 -0.04 8.97 4.71
N TYR A 232 -1.32 9.00 5.12
CA TYR A 232 -2.02 10.26 5.43
C TYR A 232 -1.54 10.85 6.75
N ILE A 233 -1.29 10.02 7.76
CA ILE A 233 -0.72 10.45 9.05
C ILE A 233 0.65 11.10 8.82
N ASP A 234 1.46 10.56 7.91
CA ASP A 234 2.74 11.16 7.55
C ASP A 234 2.63 12.60 7.06
N GLN A 235 1.60 12.92 6.27
CA GLN A 235 1.41 14.28 5.77
C GLN A 235 1.07 15.26 6.89
N ILE A 236 0.28 14.82 7.88
CA ILE A 236 0.00 15.62 9.07
C ILE A 236 1.29 15.89 9.84
N LEU A 237 2.12 14.87 10.03
CA LEU A 237 3.40 15.00 10.73
C LEU A 237 4.40 15.91 10.00
N ILE A 238 4.45 15.86 8.67
CA ILE A 238 5.29 16.76 7.85
C ILE A 238 4.79 18.21 7.95
N SER A 239 3.47 18.41 7.91
CA SER A 239 2.90 19.75 8.04
C SER A 239 3.24 20.42 9.38
N GLU A 240 3.30 19.64 10.48
CA GLU A 240 3.74 20.13 11.79
C GLU A 240 5.22 20.55 11.81
N THR A 241 6.08 19.90 11.00
CA THR A 241 7.50 20.24 10.93
C THR A 241 7.76 21.48 10.06
N ASP A 242 6.97 21.68 9.00
CA ASP A 242 7.09 22.82 8.09
C ASP A 242 6.56 24.13 8.71
N MET A 243 5.72 24.04 9.75
CA MET A 243 5.21 25.20 10.51
C MET A 243 6.26 25.85 11.42
N ILE A 244 7.47 25.31 11.47
CA ILE A 244 8.59 25.92 12.20
C ILE A 244 9.36 26.78 11.20
N PRO A 245 9.47 28.10 11.41
CA PRO A 245 9.97 29.03 10.41
C PRO A 245 11.35 28.60 9.91
N ILE A 246 11.41 28.38 8.60
CA ILE A 246 12.53 27.91 7.78
C ILE A 246 13.67 28.94 7.69
N ASN A 247 13.61 30.05 8.45
CA ASN A 247 14.54 31.17 8.32
C ASN A 247 16.00 30.81 8.65
N GLU A 248 16.28 29.63 9.21
CA GLU A 248 17.64 29.16 9.49
C GLU A 248 18.09 27.96 8.62
N SER A 249 17.19 27.23 7.94
CA SER A 249 17.56 25.99 7.23
C SER A 249 17.74 26.14 5.71
N ILE A 250 17.15 27.17 5.07
CA ILE A 250 17.40 27.47 3.64
C ILE A 250 18.83 27.96 3.39
N VAL A 251 19.47 28.60 4.38
CA VAL A 251 20.87 29.05 4.26
C VAL A 251 21.82 27.85 4.16
N HIS A 252 21.49 26.70 4.75
CA HIS A 252 22.36 25.53 4.73
C HIS A 252 22.18 24.60 3.52
N MET A 253 20.99 24.52 2.91
CA MET A 253 20.79 23.65 1.73
C MET A 253 21.42 24.19 0.44
N ASN A 254 21.53 25.51 0.28
CA ASN A 254 22.18 26.11 -0.90
C ASN A 254 23.72 26.07 -0.86
N ILE A 255 24.33 25.72 0.27
CA ILE A 255 25.80 25.63 0.39
C ILE A 255 26.33 24.29 -0.14
N TYR A 256 25.48 23.25 -0.26
CA TYR A 256 25.91 21.89 -0.66
C TYR A 256 25.43 21.43 -2.04
N SER A 257 24.79 22.29 -2.84
CA SER A 257 24.52 22.02 -4.26
C SER A 257 25.70 22.36 -5.19
N HIS A 258 26.79 22.91 -4.63
CA HIS A 258 28.02 23.24 -5.36
C HIS A 258 29.24 22.63 -4.68
N HIS A 259 29.32 21.29 -4.59
CA HIS A 259 30.61 20.57 -4.46
C HIS A 259 30.47 19.13 -4.94
#